data_AF-A0A3N6RYX9-F1
#
_entry.id   AF-A0A3N6RYX9-F1
#
_cell.length_a   1.000
_cell.length_b   1.000
_cell.length_c   1.000
_cell.angle_alpha   90.00
_cell.angle_beta   90.00
_cell.angle_gamma   90.00
#
_symmetry.space_group_name_H-M   'P 1'
#
loop_
_entity.id
_entity.type
_entity.pdbx_description
1 polymer ?
#
loop_
_entity_poly.entity_id
_entity_poly.type
_entity_poly.pdbx_seq_one_letter_code
_entity_poly.pdbx_strand_id
1 'polypeptide(L)'
;MNANQFVIVSGTGGNIYSPFVVKDGQTFINQTFIGDGWITNAMIGSYIQSNNYVAGSVGWRWDKAGNFENNGSDSTGRMTMTNTTISVYDANGVLRVRMGKLS
;
A
#
# COMPACT_ATOMS: atom_id res chain seq x y z
N MET A 1 25.13 -17.50 17.36
CA MET A 1 24.67 -16.18 16.91
C MET A 1 25.89 -15.34 16.58
N ASN A 2 26.00 -14.83 15.35
CA ASN A 2 26.95 -13.76 15.05
C ASN A 2 26.22 -12.45 15.40
N ALA A 3 26.88 -11.50 16.06
CA ALA A 3 26.25 -10.29 16.60
C ALA A 3 25.51 -9.43 15.55
N ASN A 4 25.73 -9.70 14.25
CA ASN A 4 25.14 -8.94 13.15
C ASN A 4 23.86 -9.56 12.56
N GLN A 5 23.47 -10.78 12.97
CA GLN A 5 22.35 -11.50 12.36
C GLN A 5 21.55 -12.36 13.34
N PHE A 6 20.24 -12.12 13.41
CA PHE A 6 19.23 -12.93 14.10
C PHE A 6 18.18 -13.41 13.09
N VAL A 7 17.93 -14.72 13.05
CA VAL A 7 17.01 -15.36 12.08
C VAL A 7 16.11 -16.32 12.84
N ILE A 8 14.81 -16.27 12.57
CA ILE A 8 13.86 -17.30 13.01
C ILE A 8 13.62 -18.23 11.82
N VAL A 9 14.01 -19.49 11.93
CA VAL A 9 13.85 -20.47 10.86
C VAL A 9 12.60 -21.32 11.09
N SER A 10 11.77 -21.51 10.07
CA SER A 10 10.57 -22.34 10.07
C SER A 10 10.54 -23.27 8.87
N GLY A 11 9.82 -24.40 9.00
CA GLY A 11 9.62 -25.40 7.94
C GLY A 11 10.28 -26.74 8.22
N THR A 12 9.86 -27.76 7.47
CA THR A 12 10.38 -29.14 7.51
C THR A 12 10.56 -29.66 6.08
N GLY A 13 11.43 -30.64 5.88
CA GLY A 13 11.53 -31.39 4.61
C GLY A 13 11.86 -30.54 3.37
N GLY A 14 12.83 -29.63 3.46
CA GLY A 14 13.34 -28.84 2.32
C GLY A 14 12.68 -27.48 2.09
N ASN A 15 11.51 -27.23 2.68
CA ASN A 15 10.82 -25.93 2.62
C ASN A 15 11.17 -25.04 3.82
N ILE A 16 12.45 -24.75 3.97
CA ILE A 16 12.96 -23.92 5.07
C ILE A 16 12.84 -22.44 4.66
N TYR A 17 12.15 -21.63 5.46
CA TYR A 17 12.03 -20.18 5.25
C TYR A 17 12.13 -19.42 6.57
N SER A 18 12.37 -18.10 6.49
CA SER A 18 12.40 -17.22 7.65
C SER A 18 11.34 -16.13 7.52
N PRO A 19 10.32 -16.08 8.39
CA PRO A 19 9.33 -15.00 8.36
C PRO A 19 9.88 -13.67 8.89
N PHE A 20 10.98 -13.71 9.65
CA PHE A 20 11.57 -12.55 10.34
C PHE A 20 13.10 -12.68 10.38
N VAL A 21 13.81 -11.71 9.79
CA VAL A 21 15.28 -11.62 9.83
C VAL A 21 15.69 -10.24 10.30
N VAL A 22 16.58 -10.18 11.29
CA VAL A 22 17.34 -8.97 11.60
C VAL A 22 18.76 -9.18 11.11
N LYS A 23 19.20 -8.33 10.17
CA LYS A 23 20.54 -8.39 9.60
C LYS A 23 21.02 -6.98 9.28
N ASP A 24 22.24 -6.66 9.66
CA ASP A 24 22.88 -5.37 9.36
C ASP A 24 22.04 -4.16 9.80
N GLY A 25 21.35 -4.29 10.95
CA GLY A 25 20.47 -3.24 11.51
C GLY A 25 19.10 -3.11 10.84
N GLN A 26 18.76 -3.98 9.88
CA GLN A 26 17.49 -3.99 9.17
C GLN A 26 16.64 -5.19 9.56
N THR A 27 15.33 -4.97 9.63
CA THR A 27 14.35 -6.02 9.88
C THR A 27 13.59 -6.33 8.59
N PHE A 28 13.60 -7.59 8.17
CA PHE A 28 12.86 -8.10 7.01
C PHE A 28 11.69 -8.96 7.50
N ILE A 29 10.49 -8.65 7.02
CA ILE A 29 9.25 -9.33 7.39
C ILE A 29 8.47 -9.64 6.11
N ASN A 30 8.14 -10.92 5.89
CA ASN A 30 7.36 -11.32 4.72
C ASN A 30 5.86 -11.04 4.91
N GLN A 31 5.34 -11.33 6.10
CA GLN A 31 3.95 -11.12 6.50
C GLN A 31 3.91 -10.85 8.01
N THR A 32 2.94 -10.04 8.46
CA THR A 32 2.72 -9.77 9.88
C THR A 32 1.23 -9.59 10.17
N PHE A 33 0.79 -10.02 11.35
CA PHE A 33 -0.53 -9.75 11.89
C PHE A 33 -0.35 -8.83 13.09
N ILE A 34 -0.94 -7.63 13.02
CA ILE A 34 -0.81 -6.59 14.03
C ILE A 34 -2.22 -6.32 14.55
N GLY A 35 -2.43 -6.44 15.87
CA GLY A 35 -3.70 -6.06 16.51
C GLY A 35 -3.80 -4.53 16.54
N ASP A 36 -3.14 -3.93 17.53
CA ASP A 36 -2.95 -2.48 17.62
C ASP A 36 -1.48 -2.14 17.43
N GLY A 37 -1.18 -1.23 16.52
CA GLY A 37 0.19 -0.80 16.23
C GLY A 37 0.24 0.67 15.88
N TRP A 38 1.32 1.34 16.30
CA TRP A 38 1.62 2.71 15.94
C TRP A 38 2.83 2.75 15.03
N ILE A 39 2.73 3.50 13.94
CA ILE A 39 3.84 3.78 13.03
C ILE A 39 4.08 5.28 13.06
N THR A 40 5.20 5.71 13.64
CA THR A 40 5.54 7.14 13.67
C THR A 40 5.84 7.68 12.27
N ASN A 41 6.48 6.86 11.42
CA ASN A 41 6.71 7.15 10.01
C ASN A 41 6.95 5.85 9.22
N ALA A 42 6.55 5.82 7.95
CA ALA A 42 6.87 4.74 7.02
C ALA A 42 7.25 5.31 5.65
N MET A 43 8.37 4.82 5.09
CA MET A 43 8.70 5.05 3.69
C MET A 43 8.07 3.96 2.83
N ILE A 44 7.38 4.37 1.77
CA ILE A 44 6.70 3.45 0.85
C ILE A 44 7.50 3.34 -0.45
N GLY A 45 8.04 2.13 -0.73
CA GLY A 45 8.89 1.90 -1.90
C GLY A 45 8.13 1.78 -3.22
N SER A 46 6.86 1.37 -3.19
CA SER A 46 5.98 1.24 -4.37
C SER A 46 4.60 1.82 -4.13
N TYR A 47 3.80 1.19 -3.27
CA TYR A 47 2.47 1.65 -2.92
C TYR A 47 2.00 1.02 -1.60
N ILE A 48 0.95 1.61 -1.04
CA ILE A 48 0.05 1.00 -0.07
C ILE A 48 -1.35 0.95 -0.70
N GLN A 49 -2.03 -0.20 -0.61
CA GLN A 49 -3.32 -0.39 -1.28
C GLN A 49 -4.20 -1.40 -0.55
N SER A 50 -5.50 -1.39 -0.84
CA SER A 50 -6.39 -2.47 -0.45
C SER A 50 -6.09 -3.76 -1.22
N ASN A 51 -6.40 -4.91 -0.62
CA ASN A 51 -6.20 -6.22 -1.22
C ASN A 51 -7.02 -6.44 -2.51
N ASN A 52 -8.15 -5.77 -2.64
CA ASN A 52 -9.08 -5.88 -3.76
C ASN A 52 -8.92 -4.76 -4.80
N TYR A 53 -7.85 -3.96 -4.74
CA TYR A 53 -7.67 -2.83 -5.64
C TYR A 53 -7.65 -3.25 -7.12
N VAL A 54 -8.53 -2.62 -7.91
CA VAL A 54 -8.55 -2.66 -9.37
C VAL A 54 -8.69 -1.22 -9.86
N ALA A 55 -7.72 -0.76 -10.65
CA ALA A 55 -7.67 0.61 -11.14
C ALA A 55 -8.97 1.01 -11.85
N GLY A 56 -9.50 2.16 -11.47
CA GLY A 56 -10.73 2.76 -11.98
C GLY A 56 -12.04 2.09 -11.52
N SER A 57 -11.99 1.06 -10.66
CA SER A 57 -13.15 0.21 -10.39
C SER A 57 -13.44 -0.01 -8.91
N VAL A 58 -12.49 -0.56 -8.15
CA VAL A 58 -12.72 -0.94 -6.74
C VAL A 58 -11.45 -0.80 -5.92
N GLY A 59 -11.61 -0.55 -4.62
CA GLY A 59 -10.50 -0.45 -3.68
C GLY A 59 -9.78 0.90 -3.75
N TRP A 60 -8.64 0.97 -3.07
CA TRP A 60 -7.85 2.19 -3.01
C TRP A 60 -6.35 1.90 -3.12
N ARG A 61 -5.60 2.87 -3.62
CA ARG A 61 -4.14 2.81 -3.74
C ARG A 61 -3.53 4.19 -3.54
N TRP A 62 -2.44 4.26 -2.78
CA TRP A 62 -1.53 5.39 -2.73
C TRP A 62 -0.14 4.93 -3.16
N ASP A 63 0.42 5.54 -4.20
CA ASP A 63 1.73 5.16 -4.73
C ASP A 63 2.85 6.17 -4.38
N LYS A 64 4.09 5.73 -4.59
CA LYS A 64 5.30 6.53 -4.36
C LYS A 64 5.39 7.80 -5.23
N ALA A 65 4.63 7.86 -6.34
CA ALA A 65 4.62 9.00 -7.24
C ALA A 65 3.67 10.11 -6.76
N GLY A 66 2.97 9.89 -5.64
CA GLY A 66 2.04 10.84 -5.05
C GLY A 66 0.61 10.71 -5.57
N ASN A 67 0.28 9.64 -6.31
CA ASN A 67 -1.08 9.43 -6.77
C ASN A 67 -1.89 8.67 -5.73
N PHE A 68 -3.04 9.21 -5.38
CA PHE A 68 -4.04 8.52 -4.57
C PHE A 68 -5.28 8.26 -5.41
N GLU A 69 -5.77 7.03 -5.37
CA GLU A 69 -7.01 6.61 -6.01
C GLU A 69 -7.88 5.92 -4.97
N ASN A 70 -9.13 6.34 -4.90
CA ASN A 70 -10.16 5.74 -4.08
C ASN A 70 -11.38 5.48 -4.94
N ASN A 71 -11.70 4.21 -5.15
CA ASN A 71 -12.89 3.78 -5.85
C ASN A 71 -13.95 3.39 -4.82
N GLY A 72 -15.17 3.87 -4.99
CA GLY A 72 -16.30 3.48 -4.14
C GLY A 72 -16.46 1.97 -4.14
N SER A 73 -16.69 1.39 -2.96
CA SER A 73 -16.88 -0.06 -2.80
C SER A 73 -18.09 -0.61 -3.55
N ASP A 74 -19.00 0.27 -3.95
CA ASP A 74 -20.25 0.00 -4.68
C ASP A 74 -20.17 0.47 -6.15
N SER A 75 -18.98 0.84 -6.64
CA SER A 75 -18.75 1.36 -7.99
C SER A 75 -19.59 2.61 -8.34
N THR A 76 -20.09 3.35 -7.34
CA THR A 76 -20.92 4.55 -7.58
C THR A 76 -20.12 5.81 -7.92
N GLY A 77 -18.80 5.73 -7.83
CA GLY A 77 -17.91 6.83 -8.15
C GLY A 77 -16.47 6.56 -7.78
N ARG A 78 -15.62 7.53 -8.10
CA ARG A 78 -14.17 7.47 -7.88
C ARG A 78 -13.63 8.84 -7.53
N MET A 79 -12.66 8.89 -6.62
CA MET A 79 -11.79 10.04 -6.41
C MET A 79 -10.37 9.70 -6.82
N THR A 80 -9.72 10.61 -7.54
CA THR A 80 -8.27 10.57 -7.74
C THR A 80 -7.60 11.87 -7.37
N MET A 81 -6.44 11.76 -6.77
CA MET A 81 -5.53 12.85 -6.47
C MET A 81 -4.19 12.59 -7.13
N THR A 82 -3.63 13.63 -7.74
CA THR A 82 -2.28 13.67 -8.29
C THR A 82 -1.52 14.84 -7.65
N ASN A 83 -0.27 15.04 -8.06
CA ASN A 83 0.53 16.21 -7.67
C ASN A 83 -0.08 17.56 -8.08
N THR A 84 -1.11 17.58 -8.94
CA THR A 84 -1.67 18.85 -9.45
C THR A 84 -3.18 18.96 -9.33
N THR A 85 -3.89 17.86 -9.07
CA THR A 85 -5.36 17.85 -9.11
C THR A 85 -5.98 16.88 -8.14
N ILE A 86 -7.18 17.21 -7.68
CA ILE A 86 -8.14 16.27 -7.11
C ILE A 86 -9.33 16.22 -8.08
N SER A 87 -9.79 15.02 -8.43
CA SER A 87 -10.88 14.78 -9.38
C SER A 87 -11.87 13.79 -8.79
N VAL A 88 -13.17 14.07 -8.94
CA VAL A 88 -14.26 13.19 -8.52
C VAL A 88 -15.10 12.84 -9.74
N TYR A 89 -15.36 11.55 -9.90
CA TYR A 89 -16.13 10.96 -10.99
C TYR A 89 -17.37 10.28 -10.43
N ASP A 90 -18.45 10.30 -11.19
CA ASP A 90 -19.63 9.46 -10.91
C ASP A 90 -19.43 8.01 -11.37
N ALA A 91 -20.47 7.19 -11.17
CA ALA A 91 -20.52 5.78 -11.57
C ALA A 91 -20.31 5.56 -13.08
N ASN A 92 -20.62 6.54 -13.92
CA ASN A 92 -20.44 6.48 -15.37
C ASN A 92 -19.05 6.94 -15.81
N GLY A 93 -18.15 7.23 -14.87
CA GLY A 93 -16.81 7.75 -15.16
C GLY A 93 -16.81 9.22 -15.62
N VAL A 94 -17.91 9.95 -15.44
CA VAL A 94 -18.01 11.36 -15.81
C VAL A 94 -17.42 12.22 -14.70
N LEU A 95 -16.46 13.08 -15.06
CA LEU A 95 -15.86 14.04 -14.14
C LEU A 95 -16.92 15.02 -13.64
N ARG A 96 -17.17 15.03 -12.33
CA ARG A 96 -18.16 15.91 -11.69
C ARG A 96 -17.50 17.08 -10.98
N VAL A 97 -16.31 16.87 -10.44
CA VAL A 97 -15.54 17.91 -9.74
C VAL A 97 -14.07 17.77 -10.11
N ARG A 98 -13.42 18.91 -10.37
CA ARG A 98 -11.97 19.01 -10.46
C ARG A 98 -11.49 20.21 -9.67
N MET A 99 -10.52 19.98 -8.80
CA MET A 99 -9.78 21.00 -8.06
C MET A 99 -8.32 20.93 -8.47
N GLY A 100 -7.63 22.07 -8.51
CA GLY A 100 -6.21 22.15 -8.89
C GLY A 100 -5.99 22.80 -10.26
N LYS A 101 -4.86 22.51 -10.91
CA LYS A 101 -4.33 23.27 -12.06
C LYS A 101 -5.40 23.48 -13.16
N LEU A 102 -5.72 24.75 -13.42
CA LEU A 102 -6.71 25.23 -14.42
C LEU A 102 -6.08 25.58 -15.78
N SER A 103 -4.78 25.36 -15.95
CA SER A 103 -3.99 25.76 -17.12
C SER A 103 -3.59 24.58 -17.99
#